data_AF-A0A7K5FW57-F1
#
_entry.id   AF-A0A7K5FW57-F1
#
_cell.length_a   1.000
_cell.length_b   1.000
_cell.length_c   1.000
_cell.angle_alpha   90.00
_cell.angle_beta   90.00
_cell.angle_gamma   90.00
#
_symmetry.space_group_name_H-M   'P 1'
#
loop_
_entity.id
_entity.type
_entity.pdbx_description
1 polymer ?
#
loop_
_entity_poly.entity_id
_entity_poly.type
_entity_poly.pdbx_seq_one_letter_code
_entity_poly.pdbx_strand_id
1 'polypeptide(L)'
;GETGIGKSTLMNTLFNTTFETEEASHYESAVRLRPRTYDLQESNVHLKLTIVDAVGFGDQINKDERQVSPIVEYIDTQFENYLQEELKIRRSLFNYHDTRIHVCLYFITPTGHSLKSLDLVTMKKLDSKVNIIPIIAKADTISKSELHKFKIKVMSELVSNGVQIYQFPTDDEAVAEINSVMNV
;
A
#
# COMPACT_ATOMS: atom_id res chain seq x y z
N GLY A 1 -3.99 -4.74 -3.62
CA GLY A 1 -5.38 -5.05 -3.20
C GLY A 1 -6.26 -5.25 -4.42
N GLU A 2 -7.24 -6.16 -4.32
CA GLU A 2 -8.05 -6.65 -5.44
C GLU A 2 -8.86 -5.57 -6.18
N THR A 3 -9.28 -5.85 -7.41
CA THR A 3 -10.17 -4.99 -8.19
C THR A 3 -11.53 -4.83 -7.49
N GLY A 4 -12.07 -3.60 -7.44
CA GLY A 4 -13.35 -3.32 -6.78
C GLY A 4 -13.34 -3.32 -5.24
N ILE A 5 -12.16 -3.41 -4.60
CA ILE A 5 -12.05 -3.49 -3.13
C ILE A 5 -12.28 -2.13 -2.42
N GLY A 6 -12.32 -1.02 -3.16
CA GLY A 6 -12.54 0.33 -2.61
C GLY A 6 -11.28 1.20 -2.49
N LYS A 7 -10.22 0.91 -3.26
CA LYS A 7 -8.95 1.68 -3.26
C LYS A 7 -9.18 3.18 -3.50
N SER A 8 -9.85 3.51 -4.62
CA SER A 8 -10.11 4.89 -5.03
C SER A 8 -11.04 5.61 -4.04
N THR A 9 -12.05 4.92 -3.52
CA THR A 9 -12.96 5.46 -2.51
C THR A 9 -12.20 5.83 -1.23
N LEU A 10 -11.31 4.97 -0.73
CA LEU A 10 -10.52 5.27 0.46
C LEU A 10 -9.61 6.49 0.22
N MET A 11 -8.97 6.59 -0.94
CA MET A 11 -8.11 7.73 -1.27
C MET A 11 -8.90 9.05 -1.30
N ASN A 12 -10.08 9.03 -1.92
CA ASN A 12 -10.95 10.21 -1.96
C ASN A 12 -11.38 10.66 -0.55
N THR A 13 -11.73 9.70 0.31
CA THR A 13 -12.08 9.99 1.71
C THR A 13 -10.89 10.50 2.52
N LEU A 14 -9.71 9.91 2.33
CA LEU A 14 -8.50 10.27 3.10
C LEU A 14 -8.04 11.70 2.82
N PHE A 15 -8.10 12.14 1.56
CA PHE A 15 -7.69 13.49 1.15
C PHE A 15 -8.87 14.46 0.98
N ASN A 16 -10.09 14.04 1.35
CA ASN A 16 -11.32 14.82 1.20
C ASN A 16 -11.46 15.49 -0.18
N THR A 17 -11.11 14.76 -1.24
CA THR A 17 -11.09 15.23 -2.64
C THR A 17 -11.54 14.11 -3.58
N THR A 18 -11.90 14.46 -4.82
CA THR A 18 -12.25 13.46 -5.83
C THR A 18 -11.11 13.34 -6.84
N PHE A 19 -10.36 12.25 -6.75
CA PHE A 19 -9.37 11.92 -7.75
C PHE A 19 -10.05 11.29 -8.97
N GLU A 20 -9.64 11.69 -10.17
CA GLU A 20 -10.10 11.04 -11.39
C GLU A 20 -9.59 9.60 -11.44
N THR A 21 -10.49 8.63 -11.22
CA THR A 21 -10.20 7.19 -11.30
C THR A 21 -11.13 6.51 -12.29
N GLU A 22 -10.55 5.78 -13.23
CA GLU A 22 -11.31 4.93 -14.14
C GLU A 22 -11.51 3.58 -13.45
N GLU A 23 -12.73 3.05 -13.51
CA GLU A 23 -13.00 1.72 -13.01
C GLU A 23 -12.21 0.68 -13.81
N ALA A 24 -11.48 -0.17 -13.08
CA ALA A 24 -10.76 -1.27 -13.68
C ALA A 24 -11.72 -2.43 -13.99
N SER A 25 -11.51 -3.05 -15.15
CA SER A 25 -12.20 -4.29 -15.51
C SER A 25 -11.62 -5.47 -14.71
N HIS A 26 -12.47 -6.45 -14.41
CA HIS A 26 -12.06 -7.74 -13.83
C HIS A 26 -11.40 -8.69 -14.84
N TYR A 27 -11.30 -8.29 -16.11
CA TYR A 27 -10.75 -9.12 -17.19
C TYR A 27 -9.34 -8.69 -17.63
N GLU A 28 -8.61 -7.98 -16.77
CA GLU A 28 -7.23 -7.57 -17.04
C GLU A 28 -6.31 -8.80 -17.11
N SER A 29 -5.59 -8.95 -18.22
CA SER A 29 -4.72 -10.12 -18.48
C SER A 29 -3.45 -10.10 -17.64
N ALA A 30 -3.04 -8.93 -17.13
CA ALA A 30 -1.86 -8.74 -16.31
C ALA A 30 -2.06 -7.60 -15.30
N VAL A 31 -1.27 -7.62 -14.23
CA VAL A 31 -1.20 -6.51 -13.27
C VAL A 31 -0.42 -5.36 -13.87
N ARG A 32 -0.99 -4.15 -13.84
CA ARG A 32 -0.33 -2.92 -14.30
C ARG A 32 -0.39 -1.85 -13.23
N LEU A 33 0.70 -1.09 -13.07
CA LEU A 33 0.71 0.07 -12.17
C LEU A 33 0.33 1.34 -12.93
N ARG A 34 -0.56 2.12 -12.32
CA ARG A 34 -1.04 3.40 -12.85
C ARG A 34 -0.70 4.53 -11.86
N PRO A 35 0.44 5.21 -12.04
CA PRO A 35 0.77 6.38 -11.24
C PRO A 35 -0.03 7.59 -11.69
N ARG A 36 -0.51 8.38 -10.73
CA ARG A 36 -1.14 9.68 -10.95
C ARG A 36 -0.68 10.68 -9.91
N THR A 37 -0.24 11.83 -10.36
CA THR A 37 0.31 12.88 -9.50
C THR A 37 -0.67 14.03 -9.41
N TYR A 38 -0.91 14.50 -8.20
CA TYR A 38 -1.81 15.58 -7.85
C TYR A 38 -1.07 16.59 -7.00
N ASP A 39 -1.25 17.87 -7.29
CA ASP A 39 -0.78 18.95 -6.44
C ASP A 39 -1.93 19.34 -5.49
N LEU A 40 -1.75 19.04 -4.21
CA LEU A 40 -2.70 19.28 -3.14
C LEU A 40 -2.16 20.34 -2.19
N GLN A 41 -3.08 21.05 -1.53
CA GLN A 41 -2.75 21.93 -0.42
C GLN A 41 -3.43 21.38 0.82
N GLU A 42 -2.65 20.75 1.70
CA GLU A 42 -3.15 20.23 2.98
C GLU A 42 -2.73 21.18 4.10
N SER A 43 -3.71 21.89 4.66
CA SER A 43 -3.49 23.01 5.58
C SER A 43 -2.59 24.10 4.97
N ASN A 44 -1.34 24.23 5.44
CA ASN A 44 -0.36 25.22 4.98
C ASN A 44 0.80 24.59 4.18
N VAL A 45 0.71 23.30 3.84
CA VAL A 45 1.77 22.58 3.12
C VAL A 45 1.33 22.28 1.70
N HIS A 46 2.19 22.63 0.73
CA HIS A 46 2.03 22.18 -0.65
C HIS A 46 2.50 20.74 -0.75
N LEU A 47 1.57 19.82 -1.02
CA LEU A 47 1.81 18.39 -1.11
C LEU A 47 1.70 17.95 -2.56
N LYS A 48 2.80 17.48 -3.13
CA LYS A 48 2.79 16.78 -4.41
C LYS A 48 2.58 15.29 -4.16
N LEU A 49 1.34 14.86 -4.24
CA LEU A 49 0.93 13.49 -3.95
C LEU A 49 0.92 12.64 -5.22
N THR A 50 1.64 11.52 -5.22
CA THR A 50 1.54 10.51 -6.29
C THR A 50 0.84 9.26 -5.76
N ILE A 51 -0.31 8.93 -6.34
CA ILE A 51 -1.07 7.72 -6.05
C ILE A 51 -0.75 6.70 -7.13
N VAL A 52 -0.30 5.50 -6.74
CA VAL A 52 0.02 4.41 -7.68
C VAL A 52 -0.92 3.24 -7.44
N ASP A 53 -1.84 3.03 -8.39
CA ASP A 53 -2.81 1.94 -8.31
C ASP A 53 -2.31 0.69 -9.04
N ALA A 54 -2.34 -0.45 -8.36
CA ALA A 54 -2.16 -1.77 -8.96
C ALA A 54 -3.50 -2.27 -9.57
N VAL A 55 -3.66 -2.02 -10.86
CA VAL A 55 -4.83 -2.41 -11.65
C VAL A 55 -4.70 -3.87 -12.08
N GLY A 56 -5.79 -4.64 -11.98
CA GLY A 56 -5.80 -6.06 -12.37
C GLY A 56 -5.24 -7.01 -11.30
N PHE A 57 -4.88 -6.52 -10.12
CA PHE A 57 -4.33 -7.34 -9.04
C PHE A 57 -5.37 -8.35 -8.54
N GLY A 58 -5.04 -9.65 -8.59
CA GLY A 58 -5.91 -10.72 -8.09
C GLY A 58 -7.02 -11.18 -9.05
N ASP A 59 -7.12 -10.60 -10.25
CA ASP A 59 -8.13 -10.94 -11.26
C ASP A 59 -7.75 -12.17 -12.10
N GLN A 60 -6.45 -12.48 -12.25
CA GLN A 60 -6.03 -13.62 -13.07
C GLN A 60 -6.26 -14.94 -12.33
N ILE A 61 -6.68 -15.97 -13.09
CA ILE A 61 -6.91 -17.33 -12.58
C ILE A 61 -5.63 -17.92 -12.00
N ASN A 62 -4.50 -17.68 -12.69
CA ASN A 62 -3.21 -18.13 -12.20
C ASN A 62 -2.61 -17.08 -11.24
N LYS A 63 -2.75 -17.32 -9.95
CA LYS A 63 -2.31 -16.46 -8.84
C LYS A 63 -0.87 -16.75 -8.40
N ASP A 64 -0.01 -16.91 -9.40
CA ASP A 64 1.42 -17.14 -9.19
C ASP A 64 2.16 -15.83 -8.88
N GLU A 65 3.40 -15.99 -8.43
CA GLU A 65 4.35 -14.91 -8.15
C GLU A 65 4.46 -13.83 -9.25
N ARG A 66 4.14 -14.19 -10.50
CA ARG A 66 4.17 -13.29 -11.67
C ARG A 66 3.21 -12.10 -11.55
N GLN A 67 2.16 -12.18 -10.72
CA GLN A 67 1.27 -11.04 -10.47
C GLN A 67 1.94 -9.94 -9.65
N VAL A 68 2.93 -10.30 -8.82
CA VAL A 68 3.62 -9.37 -7.93
C VAL A 68 4.81 -8.72 -8.61
N SER A 69 5.40 -9.38 -9.63
CA SER A 69 6.58 -8.88 -10.35
C SER A 69 6.43 -7.45 -10.88
N PRO A 70 5.32 -7.05 -11.53
CA PRO A 70 5.17 -5.67 -12.04
C PRO A 70 5.16 -4.63 -10.92
N ILE A 71 4.69 -5.00 -9.72
CA ILE A 71 4.66 -4.11 -8.56
C ILE A 71 6.08 -3.90 -8.03
N VAL A 72 6.82 -5.00 -7.86
CA VAL A 72 8.20 -4.98 -7.37
C VAL A 72 9.11 -4.25 -8.36
N GLU A 73 9.01 -4.55 -9.65
CA GLU A 73 9.80 -3.92 -10.71
C GLU A 73 9.58 -2.41 -10.76
N TYR A 74 8.33 -1.95 -10.58
CA TYR A 74 8.06 -0.52 -10.52
C TYR A 74 8.73 0.16 -9.32
N ILE A 75 8.65 -0.45 -8.14
CA ILE A 75 9.29 0.06 -6.91
C ILE A 75 10.82 0.12 -7.10
N ASP A 76 11.42 -0.95 -7.60
CA ASP A 76 12.86 -1.03 -7.86
C ASP A 76 13.29 0.00 -8.90
N THR A 77 12.47 0.25 -9.93
CA THR A 77 12.72 1.32 -10.92
C THR A 77 12.73 2.70 -10.28
N GLN A 78 11.85 2.98 -9.31
CA GLN A 78 11.87 4.28 -8.61
C GLN A 78 13.12 4.43 -7.73
N PHE A 79 13.56 3.35 -7.09
CA PHE A 79 14.82 3.36 -6.34
C PHE A 79 16.02 3.57 -7.24
N GLU A 80 16.08 2.89 -8.39
CA GLU A 80 17.16 3.05 -9.36
C GLU A 80 17.21 4.49 -9.89
N ASN A 81 16.05 5.08 -10.25
CA ASN A 81 15.98 6.47 -10.71
C ASN A 81 16.55 7.46 -9.69
N TYR A 82 16.22 7.26 -8.40
CA TYR A 82 16.74 8.09 -7.32
C TYR A 82 18.25 7.89 -7.14
N LEU A 83 18.72 6.64 -7.16
CA LEU A 83 20.14 6.29 -7.04
C LEU A 83 20.96 6.89 -8.19
N GLN A 84 20.45 6.82 -9.42
CA GLN A 84 21.11 7.42 -10.59
C GLN A 84 21.26 8.94 -10.45
N GLU A 85 20.26 9.64 -9.90
CA GLU A 85 20.37 11.08 -9.60
C GLU A 85 21.43 11.34 -8.53
N GLU A 86 21.45 10.52 -7.47
CA GLU A 86 22.44 10.61 -6.41
C GLU A 86 23.87 10.34 -6.92
N LEU A 87 24.06 9.52 -7.95
CA LEU A 87 25.38 9.23 -8.51
C LEU A 87 25.91 10.29 -9.49
N LYS A 88 25.10 11.25 -9.94
CA LYS A 88 25.54 12.29 -10.90
C LYS A 88 26.70 13.13 -10.35
N ILE A 89 27.56 13.66 -11.23
CA ILE A 89 28.65 14.57 -10.84
C ILE A 89 28.09 15.97 -10.50
N ARG A 90 27.13 16.45 -11.29
CA ARG A 90 26.35 17.67 -11.01
C ARG A 90 24.95 17.26 -10.59
N ARG A 91 24.74 17.13 -9.28
CA ARG A 91 23.49 16.67 -8.66
C ARG A 91 22.60 17.86 -8.37
N SER A 92 21.29 17.71 -8.58
CA SER A 92 20.30 18.69 -8.13
C SER A 92 19.22 18.03 -7.28
N LEU A 93 19.63 17.39 -6.18
CA LEU A 93 18.74 16.65 -5.27
C LEU A 93 17.59 17.51 -4.71
N PHE A 94 17.84 18.78 -4.43
CA PHE A 94 16.81 19.71 -3.93
C PHE A 94 15.67 19.96 -4.92
N ASN A 95 15.94 19.86 -6.21
CA ASN A 95 14.95 20.06 -7.27
C ASN A 95 14.46 18.74 -7.86
N TYR A 96 15.00 17.61 -7.39
CA TYR A 96 14.64 16.30 -7.89
C TYR A 96 13.29 15.88 -7.31
N HIS A 97 12.40 15.45 -8.19
CA HIS A 97 11.11 14.92 -7.76
C HIS A 97 11.30 13.48 -7.27
N ASP A 98 11.22 13.28 -5.96
CA ASP A 98 11.27 11.94 -5.38
C ASP A 98 10.01 11.15 -5.75
N THR A 99 10.18 10.09 -6.54
CA THR A 99 9.10 9.19 -6.98
C THR A 99 9.08 7.87 -6.23
N ARG A 100 9.91 7.69 -5.20
CA ARG A 100 9.94 6.46 -4.40
C ARG A 100 8.59 6.23 -3.72
N ILE A 101 8.20 4.97 -3.59
CA ILE A 101 6.98 4.62 -2.86
C ILE A 101 7.26 4.70 -1.36
N HIS A 102 6.72 5.72 -0.71
CA HIS A 102 6.89 5.94 0.73
C HIS A 102 6.05 4.98 1.59
N VAL A 103 4.84 4.66 1.13
CA VAL A 103 3.85 3.87 1.87
C VAL A 103 3.09 2.95 0.90
N CYS A 104 2.88 1.70 1.29
CA CYS A 104 2.05 0.73 0.58
C CYS A 104 0.83 0.40 1.43
N LEU A 105 -0.35 0.88 1.01
CA LEU A 105 -1.61 0.51 1.65
C LEU A 105 -2.09 -0.83 1.08
N TYR A 106 -1.95 -1.89 1.88
CA TYR A 106 -2.31 -3.24 1.46
C TYR A 106 -3.74 -3.58 1.86
N PHE A 107 -4.67 -3.53 0.90
CA PHE A 107 -6.08 -3.84 1.12
C PHE A 107 -6.32 -5.36 1.20
N ILE A 108 -6.67 -5.82 2.40
CA ILE A 108 -7.08 -7.20 2.72
C ILE A 108 -8.59 -7.32 2.55
N THR A 109 -9.04 -8.33 1.81
CA THR A 109 -10.48 -8.60 1.65
C THR A 109 -11.08 -9.07 2.99
N PRO A 110 -12.24 -8.54 3.41
CA PRO A 110 -12.91 -8.91 4.66
C PRO A 110 -13.56 -10.31 4.55
N THR A 111 -12.76 -11.37 4.49
CA THR A 111 -13.26 -12.76 4.39
C THR A 111 -13.78 -13.29 5.73
N GLY A 112 -13.39 -12.68 6.86
CA GLY A 112 -13.70 -13.15 8.21
C GLY A 112 -12.94 -14.41 8.64
N HIS A 113 -12.06 -14.94 7.78
CA HIS A 113 -11.29 -16.16 8.04
C HIS A 113 -9.81 -15.84 8.26
N SER A 114 -8.96 -16.18 7.29
CA SER A 114 -7.51 -16.00 7.30
C SER A 114 -7.08 -15.11 6.13
N LEU A 115 -5.80 -14.76 6.12
CA LEU A 115 -5.18 -14.07 5.00
C LEU A 115 -5.17 -14.99 3.76
N LYS A 116 -5.34 -14.44 2.56
CA LYS A 116 -5.22 -15.23 1.33
C LYS A 116 -3.75 -15.58 1.09
N SER A 117 -3.47 -16.72 0.48
CA SER A 117 -2.10 -17.10 0.11
C SER A 117 -1.42 -16.05 -0.78
N LEU A 118 -2.19 -15.45 -1.71
CA LEU A 118 -1.71 -14.35 -2.55
C LEU A 118 -1.28 -13.14 -1.73
N ASP A 119 -2.03 -12.80 -0.69
CA ASP A 119 -1.72 -11.65 0.18
C ASP A 119 -0.40 -11.87 0.92
N LEU A 120 -0.18 -13.09 1.41
CA LEU A 120 1.02 -13.47 2.15
C LEU A 120 2.25 -13.42 1.25
N VAL A 121 2.18 -14.04 0.07
CA VAL A 121 3.28 -14.03 -0.91
C VAL A 121 3.58 -12.60 -1.38
N THR A 122 2.55 -11.79 -1.59
CA THR A 122 2.72 -10.41 -2.06
C THR A 122 3.38 -9.54 -0.99
N MET A 123 2.85 -9.54 0.24
CA MET A 123 3.43 -8.74 1.31
C MET A 123 4.85 -9.20 1.66
N LYS A 124 5.13 -10.51 1.64
CA LYS A 124 6.48 -11.02 1.88
C LYS A 124 7.52 -10.57 0.84
N LYS A 125 7.10 -10.25 -0.38
CA LYS A 125 7.99 -9.70 -1.42
C LYS A 125 8.18 -8.19 -1.31
N LEU A 126 7.23 -7.50 -0.69
CA LEU A 126 7.18 -6.05 -0.57
C LEU A 126 7.75 -5.53 0.76
N ASP A 127 7.77 -6.36 1.81
CA ASP A 127 8.11 -5.97 3.18
C ASP A 127 9.50 -5.33 3.34
N SER A 128 10.46 -5.78 2.55
CA SER A 128 11.84 -5.26 2.51
C SER A 128 12.02 -4.04 1.60
N LYS A 129 10.99 -3.64 0.86
CA LYS A 129 11.08 -2.56 -0.15
C LYS A 129 10.23 -1.35 0.20
N VAL A 130 9.12 -1.53 0.89
CA VAL A 130 8.17 -0.45 1.17
C VAL A 130 7.54 -0.62 2.54
N ASN A 131 7.19 0.51 3.17
CA ASN A 131 6.43 0.52 4.41
C ASN A 131 5.00 0.02 4.17
N ILE A 132 4.73 -1.24 4.51
CA ILE A 132 3.40 -1.85 4.33
C ILE A 132 2.49 -1.48 5.50
N ILE A 133 1.32 -0.93 5.19
CA ILE A 133 0.23 -0.73 6.14
C ILE A 133 -0.95 -1.63 5.70
N PRO A 134 -1.19 -2.76 6.39
CA PRO A 134 -2.32 -3.63 6.08
C PRO A 134 -3.64 -2.99 6.51
N ILE A 135 -4.61 -2.92 5.61
CA ILE A 135 -5.94 -2.35 5.85
C ILE A 135 -7.00 -3.39 5.50
N ILE A 136 -7.92 -3.65 6.43
CA ILE A 136 -9.11 -4.47 6.16
C ILE A 136 -10.11 -3.59 5.40
N ALA A 137 -10.31 -3.91 4.12
CA ALA A 137 -11.23 -3.16 3.28
C ALA A 137 -12.69 -3.50 3.61
N LYS A 138 -13.63 -2.60 3.23
CA LYS A 138 -15.08 -2.79 3.42
C LYS A 138 -15.42 -3.38 4.81
N ALA A 139 -14.82 -2.82 5.86
CA ALA A 139 -14.92 -3.34 7.22
C ALA A 139 -16.35 -3.26 7.79
N ASP A 140 -17.22 -2.47 7.17
CA ASP A 140 -18.67 -2.40 7.40
C ASP A 140 -19.40 -3.73 7.12
N THR A 141 -18.77 -4.65 6.37
CA THR A 141 -19.31 -5.99 6.08
C THR A 141 -19.10 -7.01 7.21
N ILE A 142 -18.30 -6.68 8.24
CA ILE A 142 -17.95 -7.60 9.34
C ILE A 142 -18.45 -7.01 10.67
N SER A 143 -19.00 -7.86 11.55
CA SER A 143 -19.37 -7.40 12.91
C SER A 143 -18.14 -7.00 13.73
N LYS A 144 -18.31 -6.11 14.72
CA LYS A 144 -17.20 -5.69 15.61
C LYS A 144 -16.49 -6.88 16.28
N SER A 145 -17.25 -7.92 16.64
CA SER A 145 -16.72 -9.11 17.32
C SER A 145 -15.89 -10.00 16.38
N GLU A 146 -16.31 -10.14 15.13
CA GLU A 146 -15.59 -10.90 14.10
C GLU A 146 -14.37 -10.12 13.62
N LEU A 147 -14.49 -8.80 13.47
CA LEU A 147 -13.39 -7.93 13.08
C LEU A 147 -12.23 -8.02 14.07
N HIS A 148 -12.53 -8.02 15.37
CA HIS A 148 -11.51 -8.19 16.41
C HIS A 148 -10.78 -9.53 16.30
N LYS A 149 -11.52 -10.64 16.12
CA LYS A 149 -10.93 -11.97 15.91
C LYS A 149 -10.12 -12.03 14.62
N PHE A 150 -10.62 -11.41 13.55
CA PHE A 150 -9.97 -11.37 12.25
C PHE A 150 -8.66 -10.58 12.29
N LYS A 151 -8.62 -9.42 12.96
CA LYS A 151 -7.39 -8.64 13.19
C LYS A 151 -6.31 -9.48 13.88
N ILE A 152 -6.66 -10.13 15.00
CA ILE A 152 -5.71 -10.99 15.73
C ILE A 152 -5.17 -12.11 14.82
N LYS A 153 -6.04 -12.71 14.02
CA LYS A 153 -5.63 -13.79 13.11
C LYS A 153 -4.70 -13.31 12.00
N VAL A 154 -5.04 -12.18 11.36
CA VAL A 154 -4.21 -11.54 10.33
C VAL A 154 -2.83 -11.19 10.90
N MET A 155 -2.78 -10.56 12.07
CA MET A 155 -1.51 -10.21 12.72
C MET A 155 -0.69 -11.45 13.08
N SER A 156 -1.33 -12.49 13.63
CA SER A 156 -0.67 -13.76 13.95
C SER A 156 -0.08 -14.44 12.70
N GLU A 157 -0.79 -14.42 11.58
CA GLU A 157 -0.30 -14.97 10.32
C GLU A 157 0.86 -14.16 9.74
N LEU A 158 0.81 -12.83 9.81
CA LEU A 158 1.91 -11.96 9.37
C LEU A 158 3.18 -12.22 10.19
N VAL A 159 3.06 -12.31 11.51
CA VAL A 159 4.19 -12.61 12.43
C VAL A 159 4.73 -14.02 12.18
N SER A 160 3.86 -15.02 12.06
CA SER A 160 4.27 -16.43 11.85
C SER A 160 5.02 -16.63 10.54
N ASN A 161 4.73 -15.82 9.52
CA ASN A 161 5.42 -15.85 8.23
C ASN A 161 6.58 -14.82 8.13
N GLY A 162 6.83 -14.09 9.22
CA GLY A 162 7.89 -13.09 9.33
C GLY A 162 7.75 -11.96 8.33
N VAL A 163 6.52 -11.55 7.99
CA VAL A 163 6.25 -10.40 7.13
C VAL A 163 6.44 -9.14 7.95
N GLN A 164 7.36 -8.26 7.54
CA GLN A 164 7.57 -6.98 8.21
C GLN A 164 6.53 -5.96 7.73
N ILE A 165 5.80 -5.37 8.67
CA ILE A 165 4.86 -4.27 8.41
C ILE A 165 5.37 -2.99 9.07
N TYR A 166 4.89 -1.86 8.58
CA TYR A 166 5.24 -0.58 9.16
C TYR A 166 4.76 -0.49 10.62
N GLN A 167 5.65 -0.01 11.48
CA GLN A 167 5.37 0.27 12.89
C GLN A 167 5.41 1.79 13.06
N PHE A 168 4.35 2.36 13.62
CA PHE A 168 4.32 3.78 13.91
C PHE A 168 5.41 4.13 14.94
N PRO A 169 6.17 5.22 14.74
CA PRO A 169 7.25 5.60 15.65
C PRO A 169 6.75 5.80 17.08
N THR A 170 7.46 5.25 18.07
CA THR A 170 7.13 5.40 19.50
C THR A 170 8.20 6.15 20.28
N ASP A 171 9.17 6.74 19.57
CA ASP A 171 10.32 7.44 20.16
C ASP A 171 9.92 8.81 20.76
N ASP A 172 8.86 9.42 20.24
CA ASP A 172 8.34 10.70 20.74
C ASP A 172 7.23 10.45 21.77
N GLU A 173 7.50 10.81 23.04
CA GLU A 173 6.58 10.64 24.17
C GLU A 173 5.20 11.27 23.93
N ALA A 174 5.11 12.33 23.13
CA ALA A 174 3.83 12.99 22.85
C ALA A 174 2.86 12.13 22.02
N VAL A 175 3.38 11.20 21.23
CA VAL A 175 2.61 10.31 20.34
C VAL A 175 2.81 8.82 20.65
N ALA A 176 3.74 8.48 21.54
CA ALA A 176 4.10 7.10 21.87
C ALA A 176 2.91 6.27 22.36
N GLU A 177 2.07 6.83 23.25
CA GLU A 177 0.91 6.11 23.79
C GLU A 177 -0.08 5.75 22.66
N ILE A 178 -0.41 6.73 21.81
CA ILE A 178 -1.34 6.54 20.68
C ILE A 178 -0.76 5.54 19.66
N ASN A 179 0.50 5.70 19.29
CA ASN A 179 1.16 4.86 18.30
C ASN A 179 1.37 3.43 18.81
N SER A 180 1.61 3.25 20.12
CA SER A 180 1.70 1.93 20.73
C SER A 180 0.38 1.16 20.61
N VAL A 181 -0.76 1.83 20.79
CA VAL A 181 -2.09 1.21 20.59
C VAL A 181 -2.35 0.87 19.12
N MET A 182 -1.83 1.67 18.20
CA MET A 182 -1.97 1.45 16.75
C MET A 182 -1.07 0.32 16.21
N ASN A 183 0.01 -0.01 16.92
CA ASN A 183 0.96 -1.06 16.56
C ASN A 183 0.53 -2.47 17.01
N VAL A 184 -0.54 -2.59 17.82
CA VAL A 184 -1.01 -3.85 18.46
C VAL A 184 -2.20 -4.47 17.73
#